data_AF-A0A2C6KEC9-F1
#
_entry.id   AF-A0A2C6KEC9-F1
#
_cell.length_a   1.000
_cell.length_b   1.000
_cell.length_c   1.000
_cell.angle_alpha   90.00
_cell.angle_beta   90.00
_cell.angle_gamma   90.00
#
_symmetry.space_group_name_H-M   'P 1'
#
loop_
_entity.id
_entity.type
_entity.pdbx_description
1 polymer ?
#
loop_
_entity_poly.entity_id
_entity_poly.type
_entity_poly.pdbx_seq_one_letter_code
_entity_poly.pdbx_strand_id
1 'polypeptide(L)'
;MSIPGVDPSGYYFMEYLRASLLRLAIEMIRLPNSTLFFLMIAGVCLRPTYSFRLSQETGLISGLSCACLVGSLLVWAYAWRIEKQLLPRQVPHYLVMRYHMEVGGGGAAGAGGGGADSRTEYLKDYTPPYKLQKQKNAWPGVLSNFCLGTTLPNKHQQLFCFWANGPSIVLRALEASFFCQLLVLAWWIQLFRSHPSTWLSLNWWGSLVVGLCAFIQFALLKSIVYTVLLALNSGMLVDPDLLEKVWDLQRAENVRRTAELIDALRVQSTLFAISEGGDIFWRQLLI
;
A
#
# COMPACT_ATOMS: atom_id res chain seq x y z
N MET A 1 9.85 -21.96 19.87
CA MET A 1 9.29 -23.10 19.11
C MET A 1 8.27 -22.54 18.13
N SER A 2 8.59 -22.54 16.84
CA SER A 2 7.65 -22.18 15.78
C SER A 2 6.66 -23.32 15.58
N ILE A 3 5.37 -22.99 15.50
CA ILE A 3 4.32 -23.94 15.13
C ILE A 3 4.61 -24.36 13.68
N PRO A 4 4.73 -25.66 13.37
CA PRO A 4 4.99 -26.11 12.01
C PRO A 4 3.82 -25.69 11.11
N GLY A 5 4.10 -24.83 10.12
CA GLY A 5 3.12 -24.32 9.17
C GLY A 5 2.87 -22.80 9.20
N VAL A 6 3.40 -22.08 10.20
CA VAL A 6 3.40 -20.60 10.20
C VAL A 6 4.81 -20.12 9.89
N ASP A 7 5.03 -19.69 8.64
CA ASP A 7 6.31 -19.07 8.26
C ASP A 7 6.52 -17.80 9.11
N PRO A 8 7.48 -17.78 10.04
CA PRO A 8 7.69 -16.63 10.93
C PRO A 8 8.04 -15.37 10.13
N SER A 9 8.67 -15.52 8.96
CA SER A 9 8.99 -14.45 8.01
C SER A 9 7.75 -13.72 7.47
N GLY A 10 6.62 -14.41 7.27
CA GLY A 10 5.40 -13.82 6.76
C GLY A 10 4.73 -12.85 7.76
N TYR A 11 4.87 -13.15 9.05
CA TYR A 11 4.34 -12.30 10.12
C TYR A 11 5.05 -10.94 10.16
N TYR A 12 6.38 -10.92 10.09
CA TYR A 12 7.17 -9.68 10.04
C TYR A 12 6.87 -8.84 8.79
N PHE A 13 6.62 -9.49 7.65
CA PHE A 13 6.27 -8.76 6.42
C PHE A 13 4.88 -8.10 6.51
N MET A 14 3.91 -8.75 7.14
CA MET A 14 2.58 -8.16 7.33
C MET A 14 2.61 -6.96 8.30
N GLU A 15 3.40 -7.04 9.36
CA GLU A 15 3.59 -5.90 10.28
C GLU A 15 4.34 -4.75 9.61
N TYR A 16 5.34 -5.06 8.78
CA TYR A 16 6.00 -4.08 7.93
C TYR A 16 5.02 -3.39 6.98
N LEU A 17 4.15 -4.15 6.29
CA LEU A 17 3.11 -3.58 5.44
C LEU A 17 2.15 -2.69 6.22
N ARG A 18 1.75 -3.08 7.43
CA ARG A 18 0.91 -2.26 8.31
C ARG A 18 1.60 -0.95 8.70
N ALA A 19 2.88 -1.00 9.08
CA ALA A 19 3.66 0.19 9.41
C ALA A 19 3.83 1.12 8.21
N SER A 20 4.06 0.55 7.02
CA SER A 20 4.15 1.32 5.78
C SER A 20 2.81 1.97 5.40
N LEU A 21 1.68 1.30 5.66
CA LEU A 21 0.35 1.87 5.47
C LEU A 21 0.11 3.04 6.41
N LEU A 22 0.50 2.92 7.68
CA LEU A 22 0.40 4.02 8.64
C LEU A 22 1.24 5.22 8.22
N ARG A 23 2.46 4.99 7.73
CA ARG A 23 3.31 6.06 7.20
C ARG A 23 2.66 6.76 6.00
N LEU A 24 2.15 5.97 5.05
CA LEU A 24 1.43 6.49 3.88
C LEU A 24 0.18 7.28 4.28
N ALA A 25 -0.57 6.84 5.29
CA ALA A 25 -1.71 7.59 5.82
C ALA A 25 -1.30 8.92 6.46
N ILE A 26 -0.19 8.96 7.20
CA ILE A 26 0.35 10.20 7.79
C ILE A 26 0.80 11.16 6.69
N GLU A 27 1.46 10.65 5.64
CA GLU A 27 1.88 11.44 4.48
C GLU A 27 0.66 12.01 3.73
N MET A 28 -0.40 11.24 3.54
CA MET A 28 -1.65 11.72 2.93
C MET A 28 -2.38 12.80 3.75
N ILE A 29 -2.28 12.75 5.08
CA ILE A 29 -2.83 13.80 5.95
C ILE A 29 -2.01 15.09 5.83
N ARG A 30 -0.70 14.96 5.65
CA ARG A 30 0.21 16.12 5.60
C ARG A 30 0.23 16.69 4.20
N LEU A 31 -0.62 17.70 3.96
CA LEU A 31 -0.70 18.40 2.68
C LEU A 31 0.69 18.85 2.18
N PRO A 32 1.22 18.27 1.10
CA PRO A 32 2.52 18.67 0.59
C PRO A 32 2.43 20.06 -0.03
N ASN A 33 3.40 20.93 0.24
CA ASN A 33 3.43 22.31 -0.28
C ASN A 33 3.27 22.39 -1.81
N SER A 34 3.69 21.34 -2.54
CA SER A 34 3.49 21.25 -3.99
C SER A 34 2.03 21.16 -4.40
N THR A 35 1.17 20.42 -3.68
CA THR A 35 -0.26 20.33 -4.04
C THR A 35 -0.96 21.65 -3.77
N LEU A 36 -0.62 22.35 -2.68
CA LEU A 36 -1.08 23.70 -2.40
C LEU A 36 -0.71 24.68 -3.52
N PHE A 37 0.52 24.60 -4.04
CA PHE A 37 0.96 25.41 -5.17
C PHE A 37 0.16 25.11 -6.45
N PHE A 38 -0.08 23.83 -6.76
CA PHE A 38 -0.95 23.43 -7.89
C PHE A 38 -2.37 23.94 -7.73
N LEU A 39 -2.93 23.90 -6.53
CA LEU A 39 -4.27 24.41 -6.23
C LEU A 39 -4.35 25.93 -6.35
N MET A 40 -3.29 26.64 -5.96
CA MET A 40 -3.20 28.08 -6.14
C MET A 40 -3.23 28.43 -7.63
N ILE A 41 -2.46 27.72 -8.46
CA ILE A 41 -2.48 27.89 -9.92
C ILE A 41 -3.87 27.57 -10.48
N ALA A 42 -4.47 26.45 -10.07
CA ALA A 42 -5.82 26.07 -10.49
C ALA A 42 -6.87 27.14 -10.11
N GLY A 43 -6.78 27.70 -8.90
CA GLY A 43 -7.64 28.80 -8.44
C GLY A 43 -7.46 30.08 -9.26
N VAL A 44 -6.21 30.42 -9.64
CA VAL A 44 -5.93 31.55 -10.54
C VAL A 44 -6.50 31.30 -11.94
N CYS A 45 -6.39 30.08 -12.46
CA CYS A 45 -6.97 29.68 -13.74
C CYS A 45 -8.51 29.67 -13.72
N LEU A 46 -9.12 29.37 -12.58
CA LEU A 46 -10.57 29.36 -12.39
C LEU A 46 -11.14 30.75 -12.10
N ARG A 47 -10.30 31.76 -11.84
CA ARG A 47 -10.70 33.16 -11.62
C ARG A 47 -11.73 33.72 -12.61
N PRO A 48 -11.59 33.54 -13.95
CA PRO A 48 -12.58 34.04 -14.91
C PRO A 48 -13.95 33.36 -14.81
N THR A 49 -14.04 32.20 -14.16
CA THR A 49 -15.29 31.42 -14.05
C THR A 49 -16.15 31.78 -12.83
N TYR A 50 -15.66 32.63 -11.93
CA TYR A 50 -16.42 33.06 -10.73
C TYR A 50 -17.59 34.02 -11.03
N SER A 51 -17.76 34.48 -12.26
CA SER A 51 -18.88 35.35 -12.67
C SER A 51 -20.10 34.59 -13.19
N PHE A 52 -20.00 33.27 -13.35
CA PHE A 52 -21.08 32.42 -13.84
C PHE A 52 -22.20 32.28 -12.80
N ARG A 53 -23.46 32.38 -13.23
CA ARG A 53 -24.64 32.33 -12.34
C ARG A 53 -25.41 31.02 -12.47
N LEU A 54 -25.83 30.47 -11.34
CA LEU A 54 -26.81 29.39 -11.15
C LEU A 54 -26.50 28.09 -11.93
N SER A 55 -26.95 27.98 -13.19
CA SER A 55 -26.91 26.71 -13.93
C SER A 55 -25.47 26.34 -14.34
N GLN A 56 -24.67 27.36 -14.63
CA GLN A 56 -23.27 27.20 -15.00
C GLN A 56 -22.39 26.79 -13.81
N GLU A 57 -22.75 27.17 -12.58
CA GLU A 57 -22.05 26.73 -11.36
C GLU A 57 -22.24 25.22 -11.16
N THR A 58 -23.46 24.73 -11.35
CA THR A 58 -23.76 23.29 -11.29
C THR A 58 -22.98 22.52 -12.37
N GLY A 59 -22.92 23.06 -13.60
CA GLY A 59 -22.14 22.48 -14.69
C GLY A 59 -20.63 22.45 -14.41
N LEU A 60 -20.08 23.51 -13.82
CA LEU A 60 -18.66 23.61 -13.51
C LEU A 60 -18.27 22.61 -12.41
N ILE A 61 -19.07 22.51 -11.34
CA ILE A 61 -18.78 21.61 -10.21
C ILE A 61 -18.94 20.14 -10.60
N SER A 62 -19.99 19.82 -11.36
CA SER A 62 -20.16 18.46 -11.89
C SER A 62 -19.02 18.11 -12.87
N GLY A 63 -18.63 19.04 -13.74
CA GLY A 63 -17.49 18.88 -14.64
C GLY A 63 -16.16 18.67 -13.89
N LEU A 64 -15.91 19.46 -12.84
CA LEU A 64 -14.71 19.34 -12.01
C LEU A 64 -14.69 18.02 -11.23
N SER A 65 -15.82 17.58 -10.70
CA SER A 65 -15.93 16.27 -10.02
C SER A 65 -15.71 15.12 -10.99
N CYS A 66 -16.28 15.18 -12.19
CA CYS A 66 -16.03 14.21 -13.26
C CYS A 66 -14.55 14.18 -13.65
N ALA A 67 -13.89 15.33 -13.79
CA ALA A 67 -12.46 15.41 -14.08
C ALA A 67 -11.61 14.76 -12.98
N CYS A 68 -11.96 14.97 -11.70
CA CYS A 68 -11.31 14.31 -10.57
C CYS A 68 -11.51 12.79 -10.60
N LEU A 69 -12.70 12.32 -10.96
CA LEU A 69 -13.00 10.90 -11.11
C LEU A 69 -12.25 10.27 -12.27
N VAL A 70 -12.13 10.95 -13.42
CA VAL A 70 -11.30 10.46 -14.53
C VAL A 70 -9.84 10.38 -14.11
N GLY A 71 -9.32 11.37 -13.38
CA GLY A 71 -7.98 11.35 -12.82
C GLY A 71 -7.73 10.15 -11.91
N SER A 72 -8.63 9.88 -10.97
CA SER A 72 -8.49 8.73 -10.06
C SER A 72 -8.65 7.38 -10.78
N LEU A 73 -9.52 7.28 -11.80
CA LEU A 73 -9.62 6.10 -12.66
C LEU A 73 -8.36 5.84 -13.48
N LEU A 74 -7.69 6.88 -13.97
CA LEU A 74 -6.41 6.74 -14.67
C LEU A 74 -5.32 6.23 -13.73
N VAL A 75 -5.24 6.77 -12.51
CA VAL A 75 -4.32 6.29 -11.47
C VAL A 75 -4.64 4.83 -11.12
N TRP A 76 -5.91 4.48 -10.97
CA TRP A 76 -6.35 3.12 -10.70
C TRP A 76 -6.00 2.15 -11.84
N ALA A 77 -6.30 2.48 -13.08
CA ALA A 77 -5.98 1.64 -14.24
C ALA A 77 -4.46 1.44 -14.37
N TYR A 78 -3.69 2.47 -14.03
CA TYR A 78 -2.24 2.41 -14.01
C TYR A 78 -1.72 1.51 -12.86
N ALA A 79 -2.25 1.68 -11.64
CA ALA A 79 -1.92 0.83 -10.50
C ALA A 79 -2.30 -0.64 -10.74
N TRP A 80 -3.47 -0.89 -11.35
CA TRP A 80 -3.91 -2.22 -11.77
C TRP A 80 -2.89 -2.84 -12.75
N ARG A 81 -2.43 -2.08 -13.76
CA ARG A 81 -1.43 -2.58 -14.72
C ARG A 81 -0.14 -3.01 -14.03
N ILE A 82 0.31 -2.23 -13.03
CA ILE A 82 1.48 -2.56 -12.23
C ILE A 82 1.24 -3.84 -11.41
N GLU A 83 0.08 -3.96 -10.75
CA GLU A 83 -0.29 -5.15 -9.99
C GLU A 83 -0.28 -6.43 -10.86
N LYS A 84 -0.88 -6.36 -12.06
CA LYS A 84 -0.84 -7.47 -13.05
C LYS A 84 0.57 -7.85 -13.48
N GLN A 85 1.52 -6.93 -13.40
CA GLN A 85 2.92 -7.19 -13.74
C GLN A 85 3.72 -7.72 -12.55
N LEU A 86 3.30 -7.40 -11.32
CA LEU A 86 3.92 -7.81 -10.05
C LEU A 86 3.56 -9.23 -9.65
N LEU A 87 2.28 -9.61 -9.76
CA LEU A 87 1.82 -10.93 -9.34
C LEU A 87 1.95 -11.97 -10.48
N PRO A 88 2.40 -13.20 -10.17
CA PRO A 88 2.31 -14.30 -11.12
C PRO A 88 0.83 -14.64 -11.39
N ARG A 89 0.51 -15.03 -12.63
CA ARG A 89 -0.87 -15.36 -13.06
C ARG A 89 -1.52 -16.48 -12.23
N GLN A 90 -0.71 -17.36 -11.63
CA GLN A 90 -1.17 -18.44 -10.75
C GLN A 90 -0.35 -18.45 -9.45
N VAL A 91 -0.78 -17.63 -8.49
CA VAL A 91 -0.15 -17.50 -7.16
C VAL A 91 -0.04 -18.83 -6.39
N PRO A 92 -1.08 -19.68 -6.26
CA PRO A 92 -0.96 -20.90 -5.45
C PRO A 92 0.02 -21.90 -6.06
N HIS A 93 0.01 -22.05 -7.39
CA HIS A 93 0.92 -22.95 -8.10
C HIS A 93 2.38 -22.45 -8.01
N TYR A 94 2.58 -21.13 -8.05
CA TYR A 94 3.89 -20.51 -7.85
C TYR A 94 4.43 -20.75 -6.42
N LEU A 95 3.59 -20.60 -5.39
CA LEU A 95 4.00 -20.77 -3.99
C LEU A 95 4.35 -22.22 -3.66
N VAL A 96 3.51 -23.17 -4.07
CA VAL A 96 3.74 -24.61 -3.88
C VAL A 96 5.05 -25.02 -4.56
N MET A 97 5.29 -24.57 -5.78
CA MET A 97 6.51 -24.90 -6.50
C MET A 97 7.75 -24.23 -5.92
N ARG A 98 7.64 -22.98 -5.44
CA ARG A 98 8.74 -22.31 -4.73
C ARG A 98 9.12 -23.09 -3.48
N TYR A 99 8.13 -23.54 -2.71
CA TYR A 99 8.35 -24.41 -1.56
C TYR A 99 9.07 -25.70 -1.96
N HIS A 100 8.65 -26.37 -3.05
CA HIS A 100 9.34 -27.57 -3.55
C HIS A 100 10.74 -27.29 -4.10
N MET A 101 11.01 -26.12 -4.68
CA MET A 101 12.36 -25.75 -5.14
C MET A 101 13.30 -25.39 -3.99
N GLU A 102 12.80 -24.71 -2.94
CA GLU A 102 13.59 -24.35 -1.75
C GLU A 102 13.84 -25.58 -0.87
N VAL A 103 12.87 -26.48 -0.73
CA VAL A 103 13.00 -27.74 0.04
C VAL A 103 13.74 -28.82 -0.75
N GLY A 104 13.51 -28.94 -2.05
CA GLY A 104 14.16 -29.94 -2.92
C GLY A 104 15.57 -29.56 -3.39
N GLY A 105 15.90 -28.27 -3.42
CA GLY A 105 17.22 -27.76 -3.84
C GLY A 105 18.33 -27.88 -2.79
N GLY A 106 17.99 -28.13 -1.52
CA GLY A 106 18.96 -28.30 -0.43
C GLY A 106 19.60 -29.69 -0.33
N GLY A 107 19.08 -30.69 -1.07
CA GLY A 107 19.54 -32.08 -0.97
C GLY A 107 19.94 -32.76 -2.30
N ALA A 108 19.72 -32.12 -3.45
CA ALA A 108 19.89 -32.75 -4.77
C ALA A 108 20.85 -31.96 -5.68
N ALA A 109 22.00 -31.53 -5.16
CA ALA A 109 23.13 -31.06 -5.96
C ALA A 109 23.96 -32.21 -6.56
N GLY A 110 23.41 -33.44 -6.59
CA GLY A 110 24.03 -34.61 -7.20
C GLY A 110 23.01 -35.38 -8.03
N ALA A 111 23.37 -35.59 -9.30
CA ALA A 111 22.78 -36.50 -10.29
C ALA A 111 21.65 -35.96 -11.21
N GLY A 112 21.95 -35.94 -12.52
CA GLY A 112 20.95 -36.14 -13.57
C GLY A 112 20.74 -34.98 -14.54
N GLY A 113 21.58 -34.86 -15.57
CA GLY A 113 21.52 -33.82 -16.60
C GLY A 113 20.41 -33.98 -17.65
N GLY A 114 19.14 -33.85 -17.25
CA GLY A 114 17.99 -33.88 -18.19
C GLY A 114 16.83 -32.92 -17.89
N GLY A 115 16.90 -32.10 -16.83
CA GLY A 115 15.77 -31.26 -16.37
C GLY A 115 15.93 -29.75 -16.55
N ALA A 116 16.95 -29.29 -17.29
CA ALA A 116 17.23 -27.84 -17.42
C ALA A 116 16.26 -27.12 -18.36
N ASP A 117 15.80 -27.78 -19.43
CA ASP A 117 14.95 -27.17 -20.45
C ASP A 117 13.50 -27.02 -19.99
N SER A 118 12.95 -28.02 -19.30
CA SER A 118 11.64 -27.89 -18.63
C SER A 118 11.68 -26.80 -17.56
N ARG A 119 12.72 -26.78 -16.71
CA ARG A 119 12.88 -25.74 -15.68
C ARG A 119 12.92 -24.32 -16.25
N THR A 120 13.56 -24.11 -17.40
CA THR A 120 13.68 -22.78 -18.03
C THR A 120 12.43 -22.35 -18.79
N GLU A 121 11.69 -23.29 -19.39
CA GLU A 121 10.40 -23.03 -20.04
C GLU A 121 9.30 -22.73 -19.01
N TYR A 122 9.23 -23.51 -17.92
CA TYR A 122 8.29 -23.25 -16.82
C TYR A 122 8.63 -21.99 -16.00
N LEU A 123 9.92 -21.65 -15.85
CA LEU A 123 10.31 -20.37 -15.26
C LEU A 123 9.80 -19.18 -16.10
N LYS A 124 9.63 -19.31 -17.43
CA LYS A 124 9.04 -18.23 -18.25
C LYS A 124 7.53 -18.10 -18.05
N ASP A 125 6.82 -19.20 -17.82
CA ASP A 125 5.35 -19.18 -17.72
C ASP A 125 4.83 -18.78 -16.33
N TYR A 126 5.58 -19.10 -15.27
CA TYR A 126 5.11 -18.95 -13.88
C TYR A 126 5.87 -17.89 -13.08
N THR A 127 6.99 -17.34 -13.57
CA THR A 127 7.63 -16.21 -12.89
C THR A 127 6.86 -14.92 -13.14
N PRO A 128 6.86 -13.98 -12.17
CA PRO A 128 6.19 -12.71 -12.37
C PRO A 128 6.83 -11.97 -13.55
N PRO A 129 6.02 -11.40 -14.46
CA PRO A 129 6.49 -10.93 -15.77
C PRO A 129 7.50 -9.78 -15.67
N TYR A 130 7.54 -9.03 -14.57
CA TYR A 130 8.58 -8.01 -14.35
C TYR A 130 10.01 -8.58 -14.23
N LYS A 131 10.17 -9.83 -13.77
CA LYS A 131 11.49 -10.47 -13.65
C LYS A 131 12.05 -10.90 -15.01
N LEU A 132 11.16 -11.18 -15.96
CA LEU A 132 11.46 -11.63 -17.32
C LEU A 132 11.87 -10.48 -18.24
N GLN A 133 11.56 -9.23 -17.87
CA GLN A 133 11.98 -8.06 -18.65
C GLN A 133 13.50 -7.86 -18.56
N LYS A 134 14.11 -7.60 -19.72
CA LYS A 134 15.52 -7.20 -19.81
C LYS A 134 15.67 -5.80 -19.22
N GLN A 135 16.66 -5.64 -18.35
CA GLN A 135 16.97 -4.36 -17.74
C GLN A 135 17.39 -3.37 -18.84
N LYS A 136 16.65 -2.28 -18.98
CA LYS A 136 16.98 -1.15 -19.85
C LYS A 136 17.77 -0.10 -19.06
N ASN A 137 18.86 0.38 -19.66
CA ASN A 137 19.66 1.46 -19.09
C ASN A 137 19.09 2.82 -19.54
N ALA A 138 19.12 3.84 -18.68
CA ALA A 138 18.75 5.20 -19.11
C ALA A 138 19.82 5.78 -20.02
N TRP A 139 19.40 6.70 -20.88
CA TRP A 139 20.34 7.60 -21.55
C TRP A 139 21.03 8.49 -20.50
N PRO A 140 22.37 8.51 -20.47
CA PRO A 140 23.11 9.35 -19.54
C PRO A 140 22.90 10.82 -19.89
N GLY A 141 22.27 11.58 -18.99
CA GLY A 141 21.99 13.00 -19.18
C GLY A 141 21.51 13.64 -17.87
N VAL A 142 21.76 14.94 -17.71
CA VAL A 142 21.38 15.68 -16.49
C VAL A 142 19.85 15.84 -16.39
N LEU A 143 19.20 16.10 -17.52
CA LEU A 143 17.73 16.17 -17.63
C LEU A 143 17.05 14.81 -17.42
N SER A 144 17.64 13.74 -17.95
CA SER A 144 17.13 12.39 -17.72
C SER A 144 17.29 11.98 -16.26
N ASN A 145 18.41 12.31 -15.61
CA ASN A 145 18.59 12.06 -14.17
C ASN A 145 17.63 12.87 -13.29
N PHE A 146 17.34 14.12 -13.65
CA PHE A 146 16.38 14.94 -12.91
C PHE A 146 14.95 14.36 -13.03
N CYS A 147 14.53 13.94 -14.22
CA CYS A 147 13.19 13.40 -14.43
C CYS A 147 13.03 11.94 -13.96
N LEU A 148 14.01 11.07 -14.23
CA LEU A 148 13.95 9.61 -13.96
C LEU A 148 14.55 9.23 -12.60
N GLY A 149 15.28 10.15 -11.95
CA GLY A 149 15.90 9.97 -10.63
C GLY A 149 17.13 9.07 -10.60
N THR A 150 17.30 8.15 -11.58
CA THR A 150 18.40 7.17 -11.62
C THR A 150 18.87 6.87 -13.04
N THR A 151 20.18 6.62 -13.21
CA THR A 151 20.81 6.18 -14.47
C THR A 151 20.71 4.66 -14.68
N LEU A 152 20.65 3.89 -13.58
CA LEU A 152 20.60 2.43 -13.55
C LEU A 152 19.37 1.95 -12.76
N PRO A 153 18.19 1.91 -13.39
CA PRO A 153 16.97 1.51 -12.70
C PRO A 153 16.99 0.01 -12.40
N ASN A 154 16.50 -0.36 -11.23
CA ASN A 154 16.17 -1.74 -10.91
C ASN A 154 15.03 -2.25 -11.81
N LYS A 155 14.96 -3.56 -12.05
CA LYS A 155 13.85 -4.20 -12.80
C LYS A 155 12.47 -3.82 -12.24
N HIS A 156 12.40 -3.60 -10.92
CA HIS A 156 11.19 -3.16 -10.24
C HIS A 156 10.88 -1.67 -10.45
N GLN A 157 11.89 -0.83 -10.63
CA GLN A 157 11.72 0.60 -10.92
C GLN A 157 11.28 0.82 -12.37
N GLN A 158 11.65 -0.08 -13.29
CA GLN A 158 11.22 -0.03 -14.70
C GLN A 158 9.72 -0.25 -14.90
N LEU A 159 9.02 -0.76 -13.89
CA LEU A 159 7.55 -0.89 -13.90
C LEU A 159 6.85 0.46 -13.82
N PHE A 160 7.53 1.49 -13.28
CA PHE A 160 6.95 2.80 -13.13
C PHE A 160 7.39 3.76 -14.24
N CYS A 161 6.45 4.54 -14.79
CA CYS A 161 6.71 5.78 -15.50
C CYS A 161 7.59 6.68 -14.62
N PHE A 162 8.67 7.24 -15.19
CA PHE A 162 9.70 8.00 -14.46
C PHE A 162 10.56 7.21 -13.47
N TRP A 163 10.55 5.88 -13.55
CA TRP A 163 11.49 4.98 -12.89
C TRP A 163 11.57 5.19 -11.38
N ALA A 164 12.64 5.79 -10.86
CA ALA A 164 12.82 6.02 -9.43
C ALA A 164 11.88 7.10 -8.87
N ASN A 165 11.48 8.07 -9.68
CA ASN A 165 10.50 9.10 -9.29
C ASN A 165 9.06 8.63 -9.49
N GLY A 166 8.83 7.53 -10.21
CA GLY A 166 7.49 7.02 -10.49
C GLY A 166 6.64 6.73 -9.26
N PRO A 167 7.14 5.97 -8.28
CA PRO A 167 6.53 5.77 -6.96
C PRO A 167 5.94 7.03 -6.32
N SER A 168 6.74 8.09 -6.20
CA SER A 168 6.35 9.34 -5.55
C SER A 168 5.38 10.17 -6.41
N ILE A 169 5.49 10.09 -7.73
CA ILE A 169 4.55 10.73 -8.65
C ILE A 169 3.16 10.09 -8.56
N VAL A 170 3.08 8.75 -8.48
CA VAL A 170 1.80 8.03 -8.34
C VAL A 170 1.12 8.40 -7.02
N LEU A 171 1.88 8.42 -5.92
CA LEU A 171 1.36 8.85 -4.62
C LEU A 171 0.84 10.28 -4.64
N ARG A 172 1.64 11.22 -5.17
CA ARG A 172 1.23 12.63 -5.28
C ARG A 172 0.02 12.83 -6.19
N ALA A 173 -0.07 12.09 -7.30
CA ALA A 173 -1.22 12.15 -8.19
C ALA A 173 -2.49 11.65 -7.50
N LEU A 174 -2.37 10.58 -6.71
CA LEU A 174 -3.47 10.05 -5.92
C LEU A 174 -3.92 11.06 -4.85
N GLU A 175 -2.98 11.57 -4.05
CA GLU A 175 -3.23 12.60 -3.05
C GLU A 175 -3.93 13.83 -3.65
N ALA A 176 -3.41 14.34 -4.76
CA ALA A 176 -3.99 15.50 -5.45
C ALA A 176 -5.42 15.23 -5.92
N SER A 177 -5.70 14.04 -6.45
CA SER A 177 -7.04 13.69 -6.95
C SER A 177 -8.09 13.62 -5.83
N PHE A 178 -7.75 12.98 -4.70
CA PHE A 178 -8.64 12.88 -3.55
C PHE A 178 -8.82 14.23 -2.85
N PHE A 179 -7.74 15.00 -2.72
CA PHE A 179 -7.83 16.33 -2.12
C PHE A 179 -8.67 17.29 -2.97
N CYS A 180 -8.50 17.26 -4.29
CA CYS A 180 -9.33 18.06 -5.19
C CYS A 180 -10.81 17.68 -5.06
N GLN A 181 -11.14 16.38 -4.99
CA GLN A 181 -12.52 15.96 -4.75
C GLN A 181 -13.06 16.45 -3.40
N LEU A 182 -12.27 16.42 -2.33
CA LEU A 182 -12.70 16.95 -1.03
C LEU A 182 -13.01 18.46 -1.11
N LEU A 183 -12.21 19.23 -1.86
CA LEU A 183 -12.53 20.63 -2.12
C LEU A 183 -13.81 20.80 -2.93
N VAL A 184 -14.03 19.97 -3.96
CA VAL A 184 -15.28 20.00 -4.74
C VAL A 184 -16.49 19.68 -3.85
N LEU A 185 -16.36 18.69 -2.97
CA LEU A 185 -17.39 18.33 -1.99
C LEU A 185 -17.67 19.47 -1.00
N ALA A 186 -16.62 20.10 -0.47
CA ALA A 186 -16.77 21.25 0.43
C ALA A 186 -17.48 22.41 -0.28
N TRP A 187 -17.11 22.70 -1.52
CA TRP A 187 -17.74 23.75 -2.32
C TRP A 187 -19.20 23.42 -2.66
N TRP A 188 -19.48 22.16 -2.98
CA TRP A 188 -20.84 21.67 -3.21
C TRP A 188 -21.73 21.85 -1.96
N ILE A 189 -21.25 21.47 -0.77
CA ILE A 189 -22.00 21.66 0.49
C ILE A 189 -22.28 23.16 0.75
N GLN A 190 -21.29 24.02 0.51
CA GLN A 190 -21.46 25.46 0.67
C GLN A 190 -22.52 26.03 -0.27
N LEU A 191 -22.52 25.61 -1.54
CA LEU A 191 -23.49 26.05 -2.54
C LEU A 191 -24.89 25.46 -2.33
N PHE A 192 -24.95 24.23 -1.81
CA PHE A 192 -26.21 23.62 -1.40
C PHE A 192 -26.87 24.44 -0.28
N ARG A 193 -26.07 24.98 0.64
CA ARG A 193 -26.55 25.85 1.72
C ARG A 193 -26.97 27.24 1.22
N SER A 194 -26.25 27.83 0.26
CA SER A 194 -26.55 29.19 -0.23
C SER A 194 -27.73 29.22 -1.19
N HIS A 195 -27.89 28.21 -2.04
CA HIS A 195 -28.92 28.16 -3.08
C HIS A 195 -29.63 26.79 -3.13
N PRO A 196 -30.43 26.42 -2.12
CA PRO A 196 -31.07 25.10 -2.07
C PRO A 196 -32.06 24.86 -3.22
N SER A 197 -32.74 25.90 -3.68
CA SER A 197 -33.72 25.81 -4.77
C SER A 197 -33.08 25.41 -6.10
N THR A 198 -31.85 25.84 -6.37
CA THR A 198 -31.19 25.56 -7.65
C THR A 198 -30.73 24.11 -7.73
N TRP A 199 -30.29 23.55 -6.61
CA TRP A 199 -29.82 22.17 -6.50
C TRP A 199 -30.93 21.14 -6.30
N LEU A 200 -32.08 21.52 -5.74
CA LEU A 200 -33.19 20.59 -5.48
C LEU A 200 -34.25 20.58 -6.60
N SER A 201 -34.60 21.73 -7.19
CA SER A 201 -35.69 21.79 -8.17
C SER A 201 -35.21 22.02 -9.61
N LEU A 202 -34.25 22.92 -9.82
CA LEU A 202 -33.81 23.28 -11.17
C LEU A 202 -32.85 22.23 -11.77
N ASN A 203 -31.77 21.92 -11.05
CA ASN A 203 -30.67 21.07 -11.53
C ASN A 203 -30.36 19.93 -10.54
N TRP A 204 -31.38 19.12 -10.21
CA TRP A 204 -31.24 17.98 -9.30
C TRP A 204 -30.18 16.95 -9.75
N TRP A 205 -29.98 16.81 -11.06
CA TRP A 205 -28.96 15.94 -11.65
C TRP A 205 -27.53 16.29 -11.18
N GLY A 206 -27.23 17.56 -10.91
CA GLY A 206 -25.90 17.98 -10.47
C GLY A 206 -25.52 17.36 -9.13
N SER A 207 -26.46 17.34 -8.18
CA SER A 207 -26.28 16.71 -6.87
C SER A 207 -26.06 15.20 -7.00
N LEU A 208 -26.80 14.55 -7.90
CA LEU A 208 -26.60 13.13 -8.18
C LEU A 208 -25.23 12.83 -8.75
N VAL A 209 -24.78 13.60 -9.74
CA VAL A 209 -23.48 13.39 -10.38
C VAL A 209 -22.35 13.56 -9.36
N VAL A 210 -22.35 14.64 -8.59
CA VAL A 210 -21.31 14.89 -7.56
C VAL A 210 -21.31 13.79 -6.49
N GLY A 211 -22.49 13.39 -6.02
CA GLY A 211 -22.63 12.31 -5.04
C GLY A 211 -22.15 10.96 -5.56
N LEU A 212 -22.50 10.60 -6.80
CA LEU A 212 -22.09 9.35 -7.43
C LEU A 212 -20.59 9.33 -7.72
N CYS A 213 -20.02 10.46 -8.18
CA CYS A 213 -18.57 10.59 -8.35
C CYS A 213 -17.82 10.42 -7.03
N ALA A 214 -18.29 11.04 -5.95
CA ALA A 214 -17.69 10.89 -4.62
C ALA A 214 -17.76 9.45 -4.12
N PHE A 215 -18.90 8.79 -4.31
CA PHE A 215 -19.09 7.39 -3.92
C PHE A 215 -18.14 6.44 -4.67
N ILE A 216 -18.02 6.59 -6.00
CA ILE A 216 -17.09 5.79 -6.80
C ILE A 216 -15.64 6.01 -6.35
N GLN A 217 -15.24 7.27 -6.10
CA GLN A 217 -13.89 7.55 -5.62
C GLN A 217 -13.61 6.92 -4.25
N PHE A 218 -14.59 6.94 -3.34
CA PHE A 218 -14.45 6.26 -2.04
C PHE A 218 -14.30 4.75 -2.20
N ALA A 219 -15.06 4.12 -3.10
CA ALA A 219 -14.93 2.70 -3.40
C ALA A 219 -13.56 2.35 -4.01
N LEU A 220 -13.05 3.23 -4.89
CA LEU A 220 -11.73 3.07 -5.51
C LEU A 220 -10.58 3.21 -4.51
N LEU A 221 -10.72 4.03 -3.47
CA LEU A 221 -9.66 4.30 -2.49
C LEU A 221 -9.04 3.02 -1.92
N LYS A 222 -9.87 2.07 -1.48
CA LYS A 222 -9.39 0.80 -0.91
C LYS A 222 -8.54 0.01 -1.91
N SER A 223 -9.00 -0.08 -3.16
CA SER A 223 -8.31 -0.81 -4.23
C SER A 223 -6.99 -0.13 -4.59
N ILE A 224 -6.98 1.21 -4.71
CA ILE A 224 -5.77 1.92 -5.10
C ILE A 224 -4.75 1.93 -3.96
N VAL A 225 -5.16 2.16 -2.71
CA VAL A 225 -4.23 2.13 -1.56
C VAL A 225 -3.59 0.75 -1.42
N TYR A 226 -4.36 -0.32 -1.56
CA TYR A 226 -3.81 -1.69 -1.51
C TYR A 226 -2.77 -1.94 -2.60
N THR A 227 -3.11 -1.61 -3.85
CA THR A 227 -2.22 -1.84 -5.01
C THR A 227 -0.97 -0.98 -4.97
N VAL A 228 -1.10 0.28 -4.54
CA VAL A 228 0.03 1.20 -4.36
C VAL A 228 0.93 0.74 -3.22
N LEU A 229 0.37 0.32 -2.08
CA LEU A 229 1.16 -0.24 -0.96
C LEU A 229 1.95 -1.46 -1.40
N LEU A 230 1.31 -2.38 -2.12
CA LEU A 230 1.96 -3.57 -2.64
C LEU A 230 3.06 -3.21 -3.65
N ALA A 231 2.80 -2.27 -4.56
CA ALA A 231 3.76 -1.89 -5.59
C ALA A 231 4.98 -1.13 -5.04
N LEU A 232 4.81 -0.37 -3.96
CA LEU A 232 5.86 0.43 -3.34
C LEU A 232 6.73 -0.35 -2.36
N ASN A 233 6.11 -1.24 -1.58
CA ASN A 233 6.75 -1.88 -0.43
C ASN A 233 7.06 -3.36 -0.66
N SER A 234 7.03 -3.84 -1.90
CA SER A 234 7.37 -5.22 -2.25
C SER A 234 8.58 -5.31 -3.20
N GLY A 235 9.15 -6.51 -3.28
CA GLY A 235 10.25 -6.83 -4.18
C GLY A 235 11.56 -6.12 -3.83
N MET A 236 12.04 -5.25 -4.74
CA MET A 236 13.35 -4.59 -4.63
C MET A 236 13.26 -3.15 -4.12
N LEU A 237 12.07 -2.71 -3.69
CA LEU A 237 11.78 -1.36 -3.21
C LEU A 237 11.47 -1.32 -1.71
N VAL A 238 11.80 -2.40 -0.98
CA VAL A 238 11.61 -2.47 0.48
C VAL A 238 12.49 -1.42 1.16
N ASP A 239 11.87 -0.53 1.94
CA ASP A 239 12.56 0.42 2.83
C ASP A 239 13.28 -0.35 3.96
N PRO A 240 14.63 -0.48 3.93
CA PRO A 240 15.36 -1.27 4.90
C PRO A 240 15.29 -0.65 6.30
N ASP A 241 15.36 0.69 6.40
CA ASP A 241 15.33 1.42 7.67
C ASP A 241 14.01 1.23 8.42
N LEU A 242 12.89 1.14 7.70
CA LEU A 242 11.57 0.92 8.31
C LEU A 242 11.41 -0.55 8.72
N LEU A 243 11.92 -1.48 7.90
CA LEU A 243 11.92 -2.90 8.22
C LEU A 243 12.75 -3.19 9.48
N GLU A 244 13.93 -2.59 9.61
CA GLU A 244 14.80 -2.73 10.79
C GLU A 244 14.10 -2.21 12.05
N LYS A 245 13.45 -1.05 12.00
CA LYS A 245 12.68 -0.51 13.13
C LYS A 245 11.52 -1.42 13.55
N VAL A 246 10.75 -1.94 12.59
CA VAL A 246 9.66 -2.87 12.88
C VAL A 246 10.20 -4.17 13.48
N TRP A 247 11.31 -4.66 12.94
CA TRP A 247 11.99 -5.84 13.46
C TRP A 247 12.44 -5.65 14.92
N ASP A 248 13.09 -4.52 15.24
CA ASP A 248 13.57 -4.23 16.59
C ASP A 248 12.43 -4.06 17.59
N LEU A 249 11.36 -3.38 17.20
CA LEU A 249 10.15 -3.25 18.02
C LEU A 249 9.56 -4.63 18.34
N GLN A 250 9.45 -5.50 17.33
CA GLN A 250 8.87 -6.82 17.52
C GLN A 250 9.80 -7.75 18.30
N ARG A 251 11.11 -7.61 18.12
CA ARG A 251 12.10 -8.29 18.95
C ARG A 251 11.94 -7.89 20.42
N ALA A 252 11.80 -6.59 20.70
CA ALA A 252 11.59 -6.09 22.05
C ALA A 252 10.26 -6.59 22.65
N GLU A 253 9.18 -6.58 21.87
CA GLU A 253 7.86 -7.06 22.33
C GLU A 253 7.84 -8.57 22.57
N ASN A 254 8.50 -9.36 21.72
CA ASN A 254 8.64 -10.80 21.94
C ASN A 254 9.44 -11.10 23.22
N VAL A 255 10.55 -10.39 23.45
CA VAL A 255 11.33 -10.52 24.70
C VAL A 255 10.44 -10.21 25.91
N ARG A 256 9.66 -9.13 25.84
CA ARG A 256 8.71 -8.76 26.89
C ARG A 256 7.66 -9.84 27.12
N ARG A 257 6.99 -10.34 26.08
CA ARG A 257 5.98 -11.41 26.19
C ARG A 257 6.57 -12.70 26.76
N THR A 258 7.82 -13.04 26.41
CA THR A 258 8.50 -14.20 27.02
C THR A 258 8.82 -13.98 28.50
N ALA A 259 9.20 -12.77 28.90
CA ALA A 259 9.41 -12.43 30.31
C ALA A 259 8.10 -12.50 31.10
N GLU A 260 7.02 -11.93 30.57
CA GLU A 260 5.67 -12.00 31.17
C GLU A 260 5.19 -13.46 31.30
N LEU A 261 5.44 -14.31 30.30
CA LEU A 261 5.13 -15.74 30.36
C LEU A 261 5.94 -16.46 31.43
N ILE A 262 7.24 -16.17 31.54
CA ILE A 262 8.11 -16.77 32.57
C ILE A 262 7.64 -16.35 33.97
N ASP A 263 7.29 -15.09 34.16
CA ASP A 263 6.78 -14.61 35.44
C ASP A 263 5.41 -15.23 35.78
N ALA A 264 4.52 -15.36 34.80
CA ALA A 264 3.25 -16.06 34.97
C ALA A 264 3.45 -17.53 35.34
N LEU A 265 4.37 -18.23 34.66
CA LEU A 265 4.73 -19.63 34.97
C LEU A 265 5.34 -19.76 36.36
N ARG A 266 6.18 -18.81 36.78
CA ARG A 266 6.74 -18.77 38.14
C ARG A 266 5.64 -18.62 39.18
N VAL A 267 4.73 -17.66 39.01
CA VAL A 267 3.59 -17.47 39.92
C VAL A 267 2.68 -18.70 39.96
N GLN A 268 2.44 -19.34 38.82
CA GLN A 268 1.65 -20.57 38.78
C GLN A 268 2.38 -21.73 39.46
N SER A 269 3.70 -21.85 39.28
CA SER A 269 4.50 -22.89 39.95
C SER A 269 4.56 -22.69 41.46
N THR A 270 4.65 -21.45 41.95
CA THR A 270 4.62 -21.16 43.39
C THR A 270 3.23 -21.40 43.96
N LEU A 271 2.16 -21.00 43.26
CA LEU A 271 0.79 -21.33 43.64
C LEU A 271 0.57 -22.84 43.71
N PHE A 272 1.06 -23.59 42.72
CA PHE A 272 0.97 -25.04 42.69
C PHE A 272 1.74 -25.67 43.87
N ALA A 273 2.98 -25.23 44.11
CA ALA A 273 3.79 -25.68 45.24
C ALA A 273 3.16 -25.35 46.61
N ILE A 274 2.47 -24.21 46.73
CA ILE A 274 1.70 -23.85 47.93
C ILE A 274 0.43 -24.72 48.04
N SER A 275 -0.23 -25.06 46.94
CA SER A 275 -1.45 -25.88 46.97
C SER A 275 -1.19 -27.36 47.24
N GLU A 276 -0.11 -27.94 46.71
CA GLU A 276 0.25 -29.35 46.94
C GLU A 276 1.19 -29.54 48.15
N GLY A 277 2.14 -28.62 48.34
CA GLY A 277 3.06 -28.63 49.49
C GLY A 277 2.50 -27.91 50.72
N GLY A 278 1.36 -27.24 50.59
CA GLY A 278 0.72 -26.45 51.65
C GLY A 278 0.46 -27.26 52.91
N ASP A 279 -0.04 -28.49 52.79
CA ASP A 279 -0.30 -29.35 53.95
C ASP A 279 0.97 -29.68 54.74
N ILE A 280 2.12 -29.78 54.08
CA ILE A 280 3.42 -30.06 54.72
C ILE A 280 3.92 -28.80 55.45
N PHE A 281 3.81 -27.62 54.83
CA PHE A 281 4.18 -26.35 55.44
C PHE A 281 3.22 -25.92 56.57
N TRP A 282 1.91 -26.17 56.44
CA TRP A 282 0.92 -25.95 57.49
C TRP A 282 1.17 -26.84 58.71
N ARG A 283 1.58 -28.10 58.51
CA ARG A 283 1.97 -29.00 59.60
C ARG A 283 3.27 -28.58 60.28
N GLN A 284 4.22 -27.99 59.55
CA GLN A 284 5.47 -27.47 60.13
C GLN A 284 5.26 -26.17 60.95
N LEU A 285 4.20 -25.40 60.68
CA LEU A 285 3.82 -24.21 61.45
C LEU A 285 3.03 -24.52 62.73
N LEU A 286 2.53 -25.74 62.88
CA LEU A 286 1.75 -26.20 64.05
C LEU A 286 2.59 -26.91 65.12
N ILE A 287 3.91 -27.02 64.93
CA ILE A 287 4.89 -27.50 65.92
C ILE A 287 5.66 -26.30 66.43
#